data_AF-A0A0D6LP20-F1
#
_entry.id   AF-A0A0D6LP20-F1
#
_cell.length_a   1.000
_cell.length_b   1.000
_cell.length_c   1.000
_cell.angle_alpha   90.00
_cell.angle_beta   90.00
_cell.angle_gamma   90.00
#
_symmetry.space_group_name_H-M   'P 1'
#
loop_
_entity.id
_entity.type
_entity.pdbx_description
1 polymer ?
#
loop_
_entity_poly.entity_id
_entity_poly.type
_entity_poly.pdbx_seq_one_letter_code
_entity_poly.pdbx_strand_id
1 'polypeptide(L)'
;MSAITAFFRWLRPDPDQIEDPRTGRLFGLIQILTACFAGFAHGAQDVSNAVAPLAALASIYSEKSSSQTEEVVPIYVLLLGVSGICAGLWIFGDRVIATVGTKVSRMNPASGFTIEFGAALTSLLARIASALIMFVLKMTN
;
A
#
# COMPACT_ATOMS: atom_id res chain seq x y z
N MET A 1 -43.34 -2.96 2.07
CA MET A 1 -41.96 -2.72 2.58
C MET A 1 -41.06 -2.48 1.39
N SER A 2 -40.41 -1.31 1.30
CA SER A 2 -39.79 -0.81 0.06
C SER A 2 -38.49 -1.56 -0.27
N ALA A 3 -38.28 -1.93 -1.54
CA ALA A 3 -37.12 -2.69 -2.02
C ALA A 3 -35.77 -2.03 -1.67
N ILE A 4 -35.75 -0.70 -1.56
CA ILE A 4 -34.59 0.08 -1.13
C ILE A 4 -34.17 -0.27 0.30
N THR A 5 -35.13 -0.48 1.20
CA THR A 5 -34.85 -0.87 2.59
C THR A 5 -34.36 -2.31 2.67
N ALA A 6 -34.84 -3.19 1.79
CA ALA A 6 -34.34 -4.57 1.68
C ALA A 6 -32.90 -4.61 1.15
N PHE A 7 -32.58 -3.80 0.14
CA PHE A 7 -31.24 -3.67 -0.41
C PHE A 7 -30.23 -3.16 0.64
N PHE A 8 -30.58 -2.09 1.37
CA PHE A 8 -29.72 -1.58 2.45
C PHE A 8 -29.55 -2.57 3.60
N ARG A 9 -30.56 -3.40 3.86
CA ARG A 9 -30.47 -4.45 4.89
C ARG A 9 -29.59 -5.61 4.44
N TRP A 10 -29.61 -5.96 3.15
CA TRP A 10 -28.71 -6.95 2.55
C TRP A 10 -27.26 -6.46 2.48
N LEU A 11 -27.03 -5.17 2.28
CA LEU A 11 -25.69 -4.59 2.22
C LEU A 11 -24.98 -4.57 3.59
N ARG A 12 -25.72 -4.67 4.69
CA ARG A 12 -25.13 -4.61 6.03
C ARG A 12 -24.45 -5.95 6.34
N PRO A 13 -23.14 -5.96 6.65
CA PRO A 13 -22.44 -7.17 7.05
C PRO A 13 -23.14 -7.82 8.25
N ASP A 14 -23.30 -9.14 8.21
CA ASP A 14 -23.89 -9.91 9.31
C ASP A 14 -22.85 -10.04 10.45
N PRO A 15 -23.06 -9.40 11.61
CA PRO A 15 -22.08 -9.39 12.69
C PRO A 15 -21.93 -10.74 13.39
N ASP A 16 -22.88 -11.67 13.23
CA ASP A 16 -22.90 -12.98 13.89
C ASP A 16 -22.47 -14.13 12.96
N GLN A 17 -21.75 -13.81 11.87
CA GLN A 17 -21.26 -14.81 10.93
C GLN A 17 -20.26 -15.76 11.63
N ILE A 18 -20.70 -17.00 11.89
CA ILE A 18 -19.85 -18.07 12.43
C ILE A 18 -18.92 -18.53 11.32
N GLU A 19 -17.64 -18.15 11.40
CA GLU A 19 -16.65 -18.60 10.45
C GLU A 19 -16.26 -20.07 10.69
N ASP A 20 -16.28 -20.86 9.62
CA ASP A 20 -15.73 -22.20 9.69
C ASP A 20 -14.20 -22.13 9.96
N PRO A 21 -13.68 -22.84 10.97
CA PRO A 21 -12.26 -22.77 11.34
C PRO A 21 -11.30 -23.15 10.22
N ARG A 22 -11.71 -23.98 9.24
CA ARG A 22 -10.85 -24.36 8.11
C ARG A 22 -10.75 -23.21 7.12
N THR A 23 -11.87 -22.56 6.82
CA THR A 23 -11.93 -21.36 5.99
C THR A 23 -11.10 -20.22 6.60
N GLY A 24 -11.24 -19.95 7.89
CA GLY A 24 -10.47 -18.92 8.59
C GLY A 24 -8.95 -19.16 8.53
N ARG A 25 -8.50 -20.41 8.63
CA ARG A 25 -7.06 -20.75 8.49
C ARG A 25 -6.54 -20.56 7.06
N LEU A 26 -7.33 -20.97 6.07
CA LEU A 26 -6.95 -20.83 4.66
C LEU A 26 -6.84 -19.35 4.28
N PHE A 27 -7.89 -18.57 4.56
CA PHE A 27 -7.88 -17.13 4.28
C PHE A 27 -6.88 -16.38 5.14
N GLY A 28 -6.61 -16.80 6.38
CA GLY A 28 -5.57 -16.22 7.21
C GLY A 28 -4.17 -16.37 6.61
N LEU A 29 -3.86 -17.56 6.06
CA LEU A 29 -2.58 -17.78 5.40
C LEU A 29 -2.45 -16.93 4.13
N ILE A 30 -3.51 -16.89 3.31
CA ILE A 30 -3.52 -16.09 2.08
C ILE A 30 -3.40 -14.61 2.41
N GLN A 31 -4.13 -14.11 3.42
CA GLN A 31 -4.09 -12.72 3.85
C GLN A 31 -2.69 -12.32 4.35
N ILE A 32 -2.02 -13.16 5.13
CA ILE A 32 -0.65 -12.86 5.58
C ILE A 32 0.28 -12.73 4.38
N LEU A 33 0.16 -13.62 3.39
CA LEU A 33 0.97 -13.54 2.18
C LEU A 33 0.67 -12.27 1.37
N THR A 34 -0.62 -11.93 1.15
CA THR A 34 -1.00 -10.73 0.42
C THR A 34 -0.61 -9.45 1.15
N ALA A 35 -0.76 -9.41 2.47
CA ALA A 35 -0.32 -8.29 3.31
C ALA A 35 1.19 -8.06 3.20
N CYS A 36 1.99 -9.14 3.21
CA CYS A 36 3.43 -9.06 3.02
C CYS A 36 3.80 -8.51 1.64
N PHE A 37 3.16 -8.99 0.56
CA PHE A 37 3.41 -8.48 -0.79
C PHE A 37 2.99 -7.01 -0.94
N ALA A 38 1.82 -6.64 -0.43
CA ALA A 38 1.33 -5.27 -0.43
C ALA A 38 2.27 -4.35 0.37
N GLY A 39 2.69 -4.78 1.56
CA GLY A 39 3.64 -4.07 2.41
C GLY A 39 5.01 -3.89 1.74
N PHE A 40 5.52 -4.92 1.05
CA PHE A 40 6.76 -4.82 0.28
C PHE A 40 6.65 -3.82 -0.87
N ALA A 41 5.59 -3.93 -1.68
CA ALA A 41 5.37 -3.04 -2.82
C ALA A 41 5.18 -1.58 -2.39
N HIS A 42 4.44 -1.34 -1.31
CA HIS A 42 4.25 0.00 -0.76
C HIS A 42 5.52 0.52 -0.10
N GLY A 43 6.21 -0.31 0.69
CA GLY A 43 7.47 0.06 1.33
C GLY A 43 8.55 0.47 0.32
N ALA A 44 8.65 -0.20 -0.83
CA ALA A 44 9.56 0.21 -1.90
C ALA A 44 9.23 1.60 -2.47
N GLN A 45 7.93 1.92 -2.60
CA GLN A 45 7.48 3.23 -3.02
C GLN A 45 7.79 4.30 -1.96
N ASP A 46 7.61 3.98 -0.69
CA ASP A 46 7.89 4.89 0.42
C ASP A 46 9.39 5.19 0.55
N VAL A 47 10.25 4.18 0.37
CA VAL A 47 11.71 4.37 0.29
C VAL A 47 12.06 5.34 -0.84
N SER A 48 11.45 5.18 -2.02
CA SER A 48 11.71 6.05 -3.17
C SER A 48 11.31 7.50 -2.88
N ASN A 49 10.17 7.70 -2.23
CA ASN A 49 9.69 9.03 -1.83
C ASN A 49 10.59 9.67 -0.75
N ALA A 50 11.09 8.89 0.20
CA ALA A 50 11.97 9.37 1.26
C ALA A 50 13.38 9.70 0.76
N VAL A 51 13.90 8.91 -0.18
CA VAL A 51 15.27 9.02 -0.69
C VAL A 51 15.40 10.05 -1.81
N ALA A 52 14.35 10.31 -2.60
CA ALA A 52 14.41 11.22 -3.75
C ALA A 52 14.95 12.63 -3.42
N PRO A 53 14.52 13.32 -2.34
CA PRO A 53 15.09 14.63 -1.98
C PRO A 53 16.56 14.54 -1.54
N LEU A 54 16.94 13.47 -0.83
CA LEU A 54 18.32 13.25 -0.39
C LEU A 54 19.24 12.97 -1.58
N ALA A 55 18.77 12.19 -2.55
CA ALA A 55 19.48 11.93 -3.79
C ALA A 55 19.70 13.22 -4.59
N ALA A 56 18.66 14.06 -4.70
CA ALA A 56 18.78 15.36 -5.37
C ALA A 56 19.77 16.31 -4.67
N LEU A 57 19.85 16.29 -3.34
CA LEU A 57 20.84 17.07 -2.60
C LEU A 57 22.27 16.55 -2.82
N ALA A 58 22.45 15.24 -2.85
CA ALA A 58 23.76 14.61 -3.06
C ALA A 58 24.32 14.90 -4.47
N SER A 59 23.47 14.91 -5.50
CA SER A 59 23.89 15.23 -6.88
C SER A 59 24.29 16.70 -7.02
N ILE A 60 23.51 17.63 -6.44
CA ILE A 60 23.87 19.07 -6.41
C ILE A 60 25.21 19.29 -5.71
N TYR A 61 25.44 18.60 -4.59
CA TYR A 61 26.68 18.74 -3.82
C TYR A 61 27.91 18.21 -4.58
N SER A 62 27.75 17.11 -5.32
CA SER A 62 28.86 16.45 -6.04
C SER A 62 29.18 17.11 -7.38
N GLU A 63 28.18 17.40 -8.21
CA GLU A 63 28.38 17.86 -9.59
C GLU A 63 28.38 19.40 -9.74
N LYS A 64 27.93 20.15 -8.72
CA LYS A 64 27.70 21.62 -8.76
C LYS A 64 26.87 22.11 -9.96
N SER A 65 26.18 21.22 -10.64
CA SER A 65 25.37 21.48 -11.82
C SER A 65 23.98 20.91 -11.61
N SER A 66 22.94 21.65 -12.00
CA SER A 66 21.54 21.24 -11.88
C SER A 66 21.10 20.24 -12.94
N SER A 67 22.05 19.70 -13.73
CA SER A 67 21.74 18.72 -14.76
C SER A 67 21.51 17.38 -14.06
N GLN A 68 20.25 17.00 -13.92
CA GLN A 68 19.84 15.66 -13.50
C GLN A 68 20.20 14.69 -14.63
N THR A 69 21.49 14.46 -14.85
CA THR A 69 21.95 13.25 -15.55
C THR A 69 21.44 12.08 -14.72
N GLU A 70 21.12 10.94 -15.34
CA GLU A 70 20.64 9.74 -14.64
C GLU A 70 21.69 9.21 -13.65
N GLU A 71 21.86 9.91 -12.54
CA GLU A 71 22.82 9.58 -11.52
C GLU A 71 22.16 8.53 -10.65
N VAL A 72 22.70 7.32 -10.74
CA VAL A 72 22.26 6.17 -9.96
C VAL A 72 22.33 6.55 -8.48
N VAL A 73 21.17 6.53 -7.81
CA VAL A 73 21.08 6.86 -6.39
C VAL A 73 22.08 6.00 -5.62
N PRO A 74 23.02 6.61 -4.86
CA PRO A 74 24.05 5.85 -4.21
C PRO A 74 23.47 4.93 -3.12
N ILE A 75 24.02 3.71 -3.05
CA ILE A 75 23.48 2.62 -2.22
C ILE A 75 23.40 2.98 -0.72
N TYR A 76 24.28 3.85 -0.22
CA TYR A 76 24.25 4.28 1.17
C TYR A 76 22.99 5.09 1.52
N VAL A 77 22.46 5.89 0.58
CA VAL A 77 21.23 6.67 0.80
C VAL A 77 20.01 5.74 0.82
N LEU A 78 20.00 4.73 -0.04
CA LEU A 78 18.96 3.69 -0.05
C LEU A 78 18.96 2.91 1.28
N LEU A 79 20.13 2.50 1.78
CA LEU A 79 20.25 1.81 3.06
C LEU A 79 19.78 2.68 4.23
N LEU A 80 20.08 3.98 4.22
CA LEU A 80 19.57 4.93 5.21
C LEU A 80 18.04 5.05 5.16
N GLY A 81 17.44 5.13 3.97
CA GLY A 81 15.99 5.18 3.80
C GLY A 81 15.30 3.93 4.34
N VAL A 82 15.77 2.74 3.96
CA VAL A 82 15.19 1.46 4.41
C VAL A 82 15.35 1.29 5.93
N SER A 83 16.55 1.54 6.46
CA SER A 83 16.80 1.41 7.91
C SER A 83 15.96 2.39 8.73
N GLY A 84 15.76 3.61 8.26
CA GLY A 84 14.87 4.60 8.89
C GLY A 84 13.42 4.13 8.97
N ILE A 85 12.88 3.59 7.87
CA ILE A 85 11.50 3.06 7.83
C ILE A 85 11.38 1.83 8.74
N CYS A 86 12.33 0.89 8.70
CA CYS A 86 12.33 -0.28 9.57
C CYS A 86 12.38 0.10 11.06
N ALA A 87 13.24 1.06 11.43
CA ALA A 87 13.33 1.55 12.80
C ALA A 87 12.03 2.24 13.24
N GLY A 88 11.43 3.06 12.39
CA GLY A 88 10.14 3.70 12.65
C GLY A 88 9.00 2.70 12.85
N LEU A 89 8.91 1.68 12.00
CA LEU A 89 7.93 0.60 12.11
C LEU A 89 8.14 -0.25 13.37
N TRP A 90 9.38 -0.50 13.78
CA TRP A 90 9.64 -1.23 15.03
C TRP A 90 9.18 -0.41 16.24
N ILE A 91 9.54 0.87 16.32
CA ILE A 91 9.25 1.70 17.50
C ILE A 91 7.75 2.04 17.60
N PHE A 92 7.10 2.36 16.48
CA PHE A 92 5.72 2.91 16.48
C PHE A 92 4.68 2.00 15.82
N GLY A 93 5.08 0.91 15.15
CA GLY A 93 4.17 0.07 14.37
C GLY A 93 3.11 -0.64 15.21
N ASP A 94 3.45 -1.13 16.41
CA ASP A 94 2.48 -1.82 17.29
C ASP A 94 1.27 -0.95 17.62
N ARG A 95 1.50 0.34 17.93
CA ARG A 95 0.42 1.29 18.21
C ARG A 95 -0.48 1.53 16.99
N VAL A 96 0.09 1.56 15.79
CA VAL A 96 -0.66 1.73 14.54
C VAL A 96 -1.51 0.50 14.25
N ILE A 97 -0.92 -0.69 14.31
CA ILE A 97 -1.61 -1.97 14.07
C ILE A 97 -2.75 -2.16 15.08
N ALA A 98 -2.50 -1.91 16.37
CA ALA A 98 -3.52 -2.00 17.41
C ALA A 98 -4.69 -1.01 17.17
N THR A 99 -4.39 0.22 16.75
CA THR A 99 -5.41 1.24 16.50
C THR A 99 -6.28 0.88 15.29
N VAL A 100 -5.67 0.46 14.17
CA VAL A 100 -6.41 0.09 12.96
C VAL A 100 -7.24 -1.18 13.19
N GLY A 101 -6.67 -2.19 13.84
CA GLY A 101 -7.35 -3.46 14.08
C GLY A 101 -8.51 -3.40 15.08
N THR A 102 -8.52 -2.44 16.01
CA THR A 102 -9.55 -2.36 17.05
C THR A 102 -10.55 -1.23 16.86
N LYS A 103 -10.14 -0.10 16.28
CA LYS A 103 -10.99 1.12 16.21
C LYS A 103 -11.59 1.41 14.84
N VAL A 104 -11.08 0.81 13.76
CA VAL A 104 -11.52 1.14 12.39
C VAL A 104 -12.54 0.13 11.87
N SER A 105 -12.27 -1.18 11.97
CA SER A 105 -13.21 -2.21 11.53
C SER A 105 -12.98 -3.54 12.26
N ARG A 106 -14.05 -4.29 12.50
CA ARG A 106 -13.98 -5.71 12.91
C ARG A 106 -13.52 -6.51 11.69
N MET A 107 -12.28 -6.97 11.69
CA MET A 107 -11.69 -7.67 10.55
C MET A 107 -11.59 -9.16 10.84
N ASN A 108 -12.16 -9.98 9.96
CA ASN A 108 -11.93 -11.42 9.88
C ASN A 108 -10.94 -11.72 8.72
N PRO A 109 -10.34 -12.92 8.67
CA PRO A 109 -9.33 -13.22 7.64
C PRO A 109 -9.82 -13.09 6.19
N ALA A 110 -11.08 -13.46 5.93
CA ALA A 110 -11.65 -13.41 4.59
C ALA A 110 -11.94 -11.96 4.11
N SER A 111 -12.43 -11.10 5.00
CA SER A 111 -12.67 -9.68 4.74
C SER A 111 -11.36 -8.93 4.58
N GLY A 112 -10.33 -9.26 5.37
CA GLY A 112 -8.99 -8.70 5.22
C GLY A 112 -8.41 -8.96 3.83
N PHE A 113 -8.44 -10.21 3.37
CA PHE A 113 -8.04 -10.55 2.00
C PHE A 113 -8.85 -9.79 0.94
N THR A 114 -10.17 -9.71 1.11
CA THR A 114 -11.06 -9.02 0.17
C THR A 114 -10.73 -7.53 0.06
N ILE A 115 -10.44 -6.87 1.19
CA ILE A 115 -10.05 -5.46 1.25
C ILE A 115 -8.72 -5.25 0.53
N GLU A 116 -7.72 -6.10 0.79
CA GLU A 116 -6.41 -6.00 0.14
C GLU A 116 -6.50 -6.23 -1.37
N PHE A 117 -7.26 -7.24 -1.80
CA PHE A 117 -7.48 -7.52 -3.22
C PHE A 117 -8.22 -6.38 -3.91
N GLY A 118 -9.26 -5.83 -3.27
CA GLY A 118 -9.98 -4.66 -3.79
C GLY A 118 -9.08 -3.44 -3.91
N ALA A 119 -8.28 -3.15 -2.88
CA ALA A 119 -7.31 -2.06 -2.91
C ALA A 119 -6.28 -2.23 -4.03
N ALA A 120 -5.71 -3.44 -4.18
CA ALA A 120 -4.78 -3.77 -5.24
C ALA A 120 -5.40 -3.57 -6.63
N LEU A 121 -6.64 -4.02 -6.83
CA LEU A 121 -7.36 -3.86 -8.09
C LEU A 121 -7.61 -2.37 -8.41
N THR A 122 -8.08 -1.59 -7.43
CA THR A 122 -8.29 -0.14 -7.60
C THR A 122 -6.99 0.58 -7.93
N SER A 123 -5.90 0.28 -7.21
CA SER A 123 -4.59 0.86 -7.49
C SER A 123 -4.07 0.48 -8.87
N LEU A 124 -4.29 -0.76 -9.32
CA LEU A 124 -3.90 -1.21 -10.66
C LEU A 124 -4.65 -0.44 -11.75
N LEU A 125 -5.97 -0.32 -11.62
CA LEU A 125 -6.79 0.43 -12.56
C LEU A 125 -6.38 1.91 -12.63
N ALA A 126 -6.11 2.53 -11.48
CA ALA A 126 -5.63 3.90 -11.41
C ALA A 126 -4.30 4.06 -12.18
N ARG A 127 -3.34 3.16 -11.97
CA ARG A 127 -2.04 3.19 -12.65
C ARG A 127 -2.17 3.02 -14.16
N ILE A 128 -3.05 2.13 -14.63
CA ILE A 128 -3.31 1.92 -16.06
C ILE A 128 -3.92 3.17 -16.68
N ALA A 129 -4.92 3.77 -16.03
CA ALA A 129 -5.55 5.00 -16.49
C ALA A 129 -4.54 6.16 -16.58
N SER A 130 -3.69 6.33 -15.55
CA SER A 130 -2.63 7.34 -15.56
C SER A 130 -1.62 7.12 -16.71
N ALA A 131 -1.22 5.87 -16.96
CA ALA A 131 -0.32 5.55 -18.06
C ALA A 131 -0.95 5.84 -19.43
N LEU A 132 -2.24 5.52 -19.61
CA LEU A 132 -2.98 5.82 -20.83
C LEU A 132 -3.04 7.34 -21.09
N ILE A 133 -3.30 8.14 -20.05
CA ILE A 133 -3.30 9.61 -20.17
C ILE A 133 -1.93 10.11 -20.61
N MET A 134 -0.83 9.63 -19.99
CA MET A 134 0.52 10.01 -20.39
C MET A 134 0.83 9.62 -21.85
N PHE A 135 0.38 8.45 -22.29
CA PHE A 135 0.57 8.00 -23.67
C PHE A 135 -0.17 8.90 -24.67
N VAL A 136 -1.42 9.27 -24.39
CA VAL A 136 -2.21 10.18 -25.23
C VAL A 136 -1.56 11.57 -25.31
N LEU A 137 -1.07 12.11 -24.18
CA LEU A 137 -0.36 13.39 -24.16
C LEU A 137 0.93 13.36 -24.99
N LYS A 138 1.66 12.24 -24.96
CA LYS A 138 2.90 12.06 -25.75
C LYS A 138 2.62 11.94 -27.26
N MET A 139 1.43 11.48 -27.66
CA MET A 139 1.02 11.38 -29.07
C MET A 139 0.48 12.71 -29.62
N THR A 140 0.16 13.67 -28.75
CA THR A 140 -0.41 14.98 -29.11
C THR A 140 0.63 16.10 -29.22
N ASN A 141 1.86 15.86 -28.75
CA ASN A 141 3.04 16.73 -28.85
C ASN A 141 4.09 16.11 -29.77
#